data_AF-A0A2G9XNU9-F1
#
_entry.id   AF-A0A2G9XNU9-F1
#
_cell.length_a   1.000
_cell.length_b   1.000
_cell.length_c   1.000
_cell.angle_alpha   90.00
_cell.angle_beta   90.00
_cell.angle_gamma   90.00
#
_symmetry.space_group_name_H-M   'P 1'
#
loop_
_entity.id
_entity.type
_entity.pdbx_description
1 polymer ?
#
loop_
_entity_poly.entity_id
_entity_poly.type
_entity_poly.pdbx_seq_one_letter_code
_entity_poly.pdbx_strand_id
1 'polypeptide(L)'
;MGMELFVPPRKDHKDESLAEFVTRRLGKECLEKIAEPLVAGIHTSNPDNMSVLATFPRFIDMERNAGSLIKGMIDAVKKMPPQNPSGPKTTYFMSLKEGMEELVRGCVSYIGEERVRTCTAVVSVVKQDTGYRITFGDGATADFDAVVLATPSYVARDILKSADEKLCRRLSAIEWSSSATVSIAFRKDDVKKPLPGFGFIVPRVEGRRINACTWSSVKWSHRAPEDTVLLRSFVGGGHHEELVSFGDSELLSSILEELEEI
;
A
#
# COMPACT_ATOMS: atom_id res chain seq x y z
N MET A 1 23.38 -5.54 10.63
CA MET A 1 23.47 -4.49 9.59
C MET A 1 24.90 -4.07 9.22
N GLY A 2 25.84 -3.79 10.14
CA GLY A 2 27.19 -3.30 9.78
C GLY A 2 28.03 -4.21 8.86
N MET A 3 27.76 -5.52 8.86
CA MET A 3 28.44 -6.50 7.99
C MET A 3 27.93 -6.49 6.53
N GLU A 4 26.88 -5.75 6.21
CA GLU A 4 26.27 -5.71 4.86
C GLU A 4 27.29 -5.34 3.77
N LEU A 5 28.27 -4.49 4.10
CA LEU A 5 29.38 -4.09 3.21
C LEU A 5 30.20 -5.26 2.67
N PHE A 6 30.20 -6.39 3.38
CA PHE A 6 30.98 -7.59 3.07
C PHE A 6 30.13 -8.74 2.52
N VAL A 7 28.80 -8.57 2.47
CA VAL A 7 27.92 -9.57 1.87
C VAL A 7 28.12 -9.54 0.35
N PRO A 8 28.54 -10.65 -0.28
CA PRO A 8 28.79 -10.66 -1.71
C PRO A 8 27.49 -10.41 -2.49
N PRO A 9 27.54 -9.64 -3.59
CA PRO A 9 26.37 -9.41 -4.42
C PRO A 9 25.95 -10.70 -5.12
N ARG A 10 24.64 -10.85 -5.31
CA ARG A 10 24.09 -11.94 -6.11
C ARG A 10 24.50 -11.80 -7.58
N LYS A 11 24.87 -12.92 -8.21
CA LYS A 11 25.39 -12.95 -9.61
C LYS A 11 24.36 -13.38 -10.65
N ASP A 12 23.27 -14.02 -10.24
CA ASP A 12 22.20 -14.40 -11.17
C ASP A 12 21.15 -13.29 -11.30
N HIS A 13 20.26 -13.45 -12.28
CA HIS A 13 19.14 -12.55 -12.53
C HIS A 13 17.81 -13.15 -12.05
N LYS A 14 17.86 -14.14 -11.16
CA LYS A 14 16.64 -14.74 -10.62
C LYS A 14 15.99 -13.77 -9.63
N ASP A 15 14.68 -13.86 -9.55
CA ASP A 15 13.93 -13.17 -8.52
C ASP A 15 14.11 -13.85 -7.16
N GLU A 16 13.91 -13.10 -6.09
CA GLU A 16 13.90 -13.59 -4.70
C GLU A 16 12.86 -12.80 -3.90
N SER A 17 12.41 -13.38 -2.79
CA SER A 17 11.47 -12.66 -1.94
C SER A 17 12.15 -11.49 -1.21
N LEU A 18 11.37 -10.52 -0.78
CA LEU A 18 11.87 -9.43 0.05
C LEU A 18 12.47 -9.96 1.35
N ALA A 19 11.85 -10.98 1.95
CA ALA A 19 12.37 -11.64 3.14
C ALA A 19 13.76 -12.28 2.91
N GLU A 20 13.92 -13.00 1.81
CA GLU A 20 15.21 -13.60 1.41
C GLU A 20 16.28 -12.53 1.18
N PHE A 21 15.93 -11.48 0.42
CA PHE A 21 16.84 -10.37 0.12
C PHE A 21 17.32 -9.67 1.40
N VAL A 22 16.37 -9.24 2.25
CA VAL A 22 16.69 -8.51 3.49
C VAL A 22 17.46 -9.39 4.46
N THR A 23 17.07 -10.65 4.63
CA THR A 23 17.77 -11.57 5.54
C THR A 23 19.21 -11.80 5.10
N ARG A 24 19.42 -12.04 3.80
CA ARG A 24 20.76 -12.26 3.22
C ARG A 24 21.66 -11.03 3.38
N ARG A 25 21.12 -9.82 3.21
CA ARG A 25 21.89 -8.57 3.14
C ARG A 25 22.05 -7.90 4.50
N LEU A 26 20.97 -7.79 5.26
CA LEU A 26 20.86 -6.97 6.46
C LEU A 26 20.68 -7.79 7.75
N GLY A 27 20.29 -9.06 7.61
CA GLY A 27 20.08 -10.01 8.70
C GLY A 27 18.62 -10.14 9.10
N LYS A 28 18.31 -11.24 9.78
CA LYS A 28 16.94 -11.60 10.21
C LYS A 28 16.28 -10.55 11.10
N GLU A 29 17.02 -9.96 12.05
CA GLU A 29 16.46 -8.90 12.90
C GLU A 29 16.01 -7.66 12.12
N CYS A 30 16.73 -7.31 11.04
CA CYS A 30 16.34 -6.20 10.18
C CYS A 30 15.07 -6.51 9.39
N LEU A 31 14.90 -7.78 8.97
CA LEU A 31 13.64 -8.22 8.40
C LEU A 31 12.51 -8.07 9.43
N GLU A 32 12.65 -8.70 10.59
CA GLU A 32 11.57 -8.81 11.59
C GLU A 32 11.18 -7.46 12.20
N LYS A 33 12.13 -6.57 12.49
CA LYS A 33 11.86 -5.33 13.25
C LYS A 33 11.76 -4.07 12.39
N ILE A 34 12.16 -4.13 11.12
CA ILE A 34 12.22 -2.93 10.25
C ILE A 34 11.49 -3.19 8.93
N ALA A 35 11.98 -4.12 8.10
CA ALA A 35 11.44 -4.27 6.75
C ALA A 35 10.01 -4.85 6.75
N GLU A 36 9.75 -5.89 7.52
CA GLU A 36 8.43 -6.51 7.64
C GLU A 36 7.36 -5.51 8.09
N PRO A 37 7.48 -4.80 9.22
CA PRO A 37 6.43 -3.88 9.66
C PRO A 37 6.23 -2.68 8.72
N LEU A 38 7.29 -2.24 8.00
CA LEU A 38 7.16 -1.21 6.98
C LEU A 38 6.35 -1.69 5.77
N VAL A 39 6.58 -2.94 5.34
CA VAL A 39 5.88 -3.53 4.20
C VAL A 39 4.45 -3.88 4.55
N ALA A 40 4.22 -4.44 5.73
CA ALA A 40 2.87 -4.69 6.24
C ALA A 40 2.07 -3.38 6.35
N GLY A 41 2.70 -2.28 6.79
CA GLY A 41 2.03 -0.98 6.90
C GLY A 41 1.78 -0.24 5.59
N ILE A 42 2.58 -0.47 4.53
CA ILE A 42 2.48 0.26 3.25
C ILE A 42 1.78 -0.58 2.18
N HIS A 43 2.18 -1.84 2.05
CA HIS A 43 1.71 -2.75 1.02
C HIS A 43 0.66 -3.73 1.52
N THR A 44 0.42 -3.81 2.84
CA THR A 44 -0.56 -4.76 3.41
C THR A 44 -0.19 -6.22 3.07
N SER A 45 1.09 -6.48 2.79
CA SER A 45 1.55 -7.68 2.11
C SER A 45 2.60 -8.44 2.94
N ASN A 46 2.86 -9.69 2.55
CA ASN A 46 3.80 -10.59 3.21
C ASN A 46 5.18 -10.51 2.53
N PRO A 47 6.28 -10.19 3.24
CA PRO A 47 7.61 -10.13 2.64
C PRO A 47 8.12 -11.50 2.14
N ASP A 48 7.55 -12.62 2.61
CA ASP A 48 7.96 -13.98 2.25
C ASP A 48 7.60 -14.35 0.80
N ASN A 49 6.53 -13.77 0.24
CA ASN A 49 6.07 -14.01 -1.14
C ASN A 49 6.17 -12.78 -2.05
N MET A 50 6.65 -11.64 -1.53
CA MET A 50 6.82 -10.42 -2.31
C MET A 50 8.12 -10.44 -3.12
N SER A 51 7.99 -10.41 -4.45
CA SER A 51 9.11 -10.23 -5.38
C SER A 51 9.85 -8.91 -5.13
N VAL A 52 11.14 -8.97 -4.77
CA VAL A 52 11.96 -7.76 -4.65
C VAL A 52 12.18 -7.09 -6.00
N LEU A 53 12.16 -7.85 -7.10
CA LEU A 53 12.27 -7.32 -8.46
C LEU A 53 11.06 -6.47 -8.85
N ALA A 54 9.86 -6.89 -8.46
CA ALA A 54 8.63 -6.16 -8.77
C ALA A 54 8.42 -4.95 -7.87
N THR A 55 8.81 -5.01 -6.59
CA THR A 55 8.43 -4.00 -5.60
C THR A 55 9.56 -3.04 -5.22
N PHE A 56 10.81 -3.52 -5.17
CA PHE A 56 11.97 -2.70 -4.77
C PHE A 56 13.18 -2.86 -5.72
N PRO A 57 13.02 -2.69 -7.04
CA PRO A 57 14.08 -2.93 -8.02
C PRO A 57 15.34 -2.06 -7.77
N ARG A 58 15.16 -0.87 -7.19
CA ARG A 58 16.27 0.03 -6.84
C ARG A 58 17.28 -0.60 -5.87
N PHE A 59 16.86 -1.49 -4.96
CA PHE A 59 17.81 -2.17 -4.06
C PHE A 59 18.63 -3.22 -4.78
N ILE A 60 18.05 -3.90 -5.78
CA ILE A 60 18.76 -4.80 -6.67
C ILE A 60 19.80 -4.03 -7.48
N ASP A 61 19.43 -2.86 -8.02
CA ASP A 61 20.36 -2.02 -8.77
C ASP A 61 21.51 -1.52 -7.90
N MET A 62 21.24 -1.15 -6.64
CA MET A 62 22.28 -0.78 -5.67
C MET A 62 23.23 -1.95 -5.39
N GLU A 63 22.70 -3.16 -5.14
CA GLU A 63 23.51 -4.35 -4.94
C GLU A 63 24.37 -4.65 -6.18
N ARG A 64 23.79 -4.61 -7.38
CA ARG A 64 24.49 -4.94 -8.64
C ARG A 64 25.59 -3.94 -8.96
N ASN A 65 25.31 -2.64 -8.84
CA ASN A 65 26.22 -1.59 -9.28
C ASN A 65 27.29 -1.28 -8.24
N ALA A 66 26.95 -1.31 -6.94
CA ALA A 66 27.87 -0.93 -5.86
C ALA A 66 28.36 -2.12 -5.02
N GLY A 67 27.83 -3.32 -5.24
CA GLY A 67 28.09 -4.51 -4.43
C GLY A 67 27.46 -4.49 -3.03
N SER A 68 26.98 -3.32 -2.57
CA SER A 68 26.47 -3.07 -1.22
C SER A 68 25.40 -1.97 -1.25
N LEU A 69 24.36 -2.09 -0.42
CA LEU A 69 23.30 -1.11 -0.22
C LEU A 69 23.88 0.10 0.50
N ILE A 70 24.72 -0.12 1.52
CA ILE A 70 25.40 0.96 2.24
C ILE A 70 26.28 1.77 1.27
N LYS A 71 27.09 1.11 0.43
CA LYS A 71 27.89 1.80 -0.60
C LYS A 71 26.99 2.55 -1.59
N GLY A 72 25.96 1.90 -2.11
CA GLY A 72 25.01 2.52 -3.04
C GLY A 72 24.29 3.74 -2.45
N MET A 73 23.94 3.70 -1.17
CA MET A 73 23.35 4.84 -0.45
C MET A 73 24.35 5.97 -0.25
N ILE A 74 25.60 5.68 0.15
CA ILE A 74 26.66 6.69 0.29
C ILE A 74 26.91 7.39 -1.05
N ASP A 75 26.99 6.63 -2.13
CA ASP A 75 27.20 7.17 -3.48
C ASP A 75 26.01 8.01 -3.95
N ALA A 76 24.78 7.61 -3.60
CA ALA A 76 23.58 8.41 -3.87
C ALA A 76 23.61 9.74 -3.10
N VAL A 77 23.94 9.72 -1.80
CA VAL A 77 24.03 10.94 -0.97
C VAL A 77 25.09 11.90 -1.50
N LYS A 78 26.26 11.40 -1.90
CA LYS A 78 27.33 12.23 -2.50
C LYS A 78 26.92 12.93 -3.79
N LYS A 79 25.95 12.37 -4.53
CA LYS A 79 25.42 12.92 -5.79
C LYS A 79 24.22 13.84 -5.57
N MET A 80 23.65 13.91 -4.36
CA MET A 80 22.52 14.79 -4.09
C MET A 80 22.98 16.25 -4.08
N PRO A 81 22.25 17.15 -4.79
CA PRO A 81 22.54 18.57 -4.71
C PRO A 81 22.32 19.08 -3.27
N PRO A 82 23.10 20.07 -2.81
CA PRO A 82 22.92 20.65 -1.49
C PRO A 82 21.50 21.19 -1.35
N GLN A 83 20.80 20.81 -0.27
CA GLN A 83 19.47 21.34 0.01
C GLN A 83 19.57 22.83 0.31
N ASN A 84 18.65 23.63 -0.26
CA ASN A 84 18.52 25.04 0.06
C ASN A 84 18.05 25.18 1.53
N PRO A 85 18.88 25.68 2.46
CA PRO A 85 18.53 25.78 3.88
C PRO A 85 17.34 26.71 4.14
N SER A 86 17.06 27.61 3.19
CA SER A 86 16.02 28.63 3.26
C SER A 86 14.69 28.19 2.64
N GLY A 87 14.62 27.00 2.04
CA GLY A 87 13.40 26.48 1.45
C GLY A 87 12.38 26.03 2.52
N PRO A 88 11.08 25.98 2.19
CA PRO A 88 10.09 25.41 3.10
C PRO A 88 10.48 23.96 3.43
N LYS A 89 10.42 23.58 4.71
CA LYS A 89 10.61 22.20 5.14
C LYS A 89 9.46 21.34 4.63
N THR A 90 9.61 20.79 3.43
CA THR A 90 8.62 19.89 2.84
C THR A 90 8.70 18.53 3.55
N THR A 91 7.61 18.12 4.18
CA THR A 91 7.45 16.74 4.67
C THR A 91 7.18 15.81 3.49
N TYR A 92 7.68 14.57 3.55
CA TYR A 92 7.33 13.53 2.57
C TYR A 92 5.86 13.08 2.71
N PHE A 93 5.21 13.40 3.82
CA PHE A 93 3.82 13.04 4.08
C PHE A 93 2.86 14.15 3.67
N MET A 94 2.73 14.38 2.36
CA MET A 94 1.80 15.37 1.82
C MET A 94 0.41 14.79 1.59
N SER A 95 -0.60 15.64 1.68
CA SER A 95 -2.00 15.34 1.33
C SER A 95 -2.63 16.63 0.80
N LEU A 96 -3.77 16.51 0.12
CA LEU A 96 -4.58 17.66 -0.27
C LEU A 96 -5.40 18.15 0.92
N LYS A 97 -5.76 19.44 0.95
CA LYS A 97 -6.37 20.07 2.12
C LYS A 97 -7.62 19.33 2.59
N GLU A 98 -8.50 18.99 1.66
CA GLU A 98 -9.78 18.34 1.98
C GLU A 98 -9.70 16.80 1.90
N GLY A 99 -8.58 16.22 1.46
CA GLY A 99 -8.42 14.76 1.37
C GLY A 99 -7.95 14.30 0.01
N MET A 100 -7.51 13.05 -0.10
CA MET A 100 -7.15 12.47 -1.39
C MET A 100 -8.35 12.38 -2.35
N GLU A 101 -9.58 12.44 -1.84
CA GLU A 101 -10.79 12.55 -2.67
C GLU A 101 -10.80 13.81 -3.55
N GLU A 102 -10.15 14.89 -3.11
CA GLU A 102 -10.02 16.13 -3.89
C GLU A 102 -9.34 15.89 -5.25
N LEU A 103 -8.37 14.97 -5.30
CA LEU A 103 -7.73 14.57 -6.56
C LEU A 103 -8.74 13.88 -7.49
N VAL A 104 -9.54 12.95 -6.95
CA VAL A 104 -10.53 12.19 -7.71
C VAL A 104 -11.62 13.14 -8.24
N ARG A 105 -12.15 14.02 -7.40
CA ARG A 105 -13.14 15.04 -7.79
C ARG A 105 -12.57 15.97 -8.85
N GLY A 106 -11.31 16.39 -8.72
CA GLY A 106 -10.62 17.20 -9.72
C GLY A 106 -10.54 16.50 -11.07
N CYS A 107 -10.18 15.21 -11.09
CA CYS A 107 -10.15 14.41 -12.32
C CYS A 107 -11.54 14.29 -12.96
N VAL A 108 -12.59 13.98 -12.17
CA VAL A 108 -13.97 13.86 -12.66
C VAL A 108 -14.46 15.18 -13.24
N SER A 109 -14.23 16.30 -12.54
CA SER A 109 -14.59 17.63 -13.03
C SER A 109 -13.87 17.99 -14.33
N TYR A 110 -12.58 17.64 -14.44
CA TYR A 110 -11.79 17.89 -15.65
C TYR A 110 -12.30 17.11 -16.87
N ILE A 111 -12.66 15.84 -16.70
CA ILE A 111 -13.16 15.01 -17.81
C ILE A 111 -14.65 15.22 -18.09
N GLY A 112 -15.40 15.87 -17.21
CA GLY A 112 -16.86 16.02 -17.31
C GLY A 112 -17.62 14.86 -16.65
N GLU A 113 -18.54 15.19 -15.74
CA GLU A 113 -19.34 14.23 -14.99
C GLU A 113 -20.21 13.35 -15.89
N GLU A 114 -20.68 13.88 -17.03
CA GLU A 114 -21.49 13.16 -18.00
C GLU A 114 -20.75 11.99 -18.67
N ARG A 115 -19.41 12.00 -18.62
CA ARG A 115 -18.56 10.91 -19.13
C ARG A 115 -18.33 9.81 -18.11
N VAL A 116 -18.76 10.00 -16.86
CA VAL A 116 -18.59 9.05 -15.76
C VAL A 116 -19.93 8.40 -15.43
N ARG A 117 -20.04 7.11 -15.72
CA ARG A 117 -21.24 6.32 -15.40
C ARG A 117 -21.02 5.52 -14.12
N THR A 118 -21.51 6.04 -13.00
CA THR A 118 -21.53 5.30 -11.73
C THR A 118 -22.64 4.25 -11.73
N CYS A 119 -22.58 3.30 -10.78
CA CYS A 119 -23.57 2.22 -10.64
C CYS A 119 -23.79 1.40 -11.94
N THR A 120 -22.84 1.44 -12.87
CA THR A 120 -22.89 0.77 -14.17
C THR A 120 -21.78 -0.27 -14.22
N ALA A 121 -22.03 -1.46 -13.67
CA ALA A 121 -21.06 -2.54 -13.68
C ALA A 121 -20.86 -3.08 -15.10
N VAL A 122 -19.60 -3.27 -15.51
CA VAL A 122 -19.26 -4.07 -16.70
C VAL A 122 -19.11 -5.52 -16.27
N VAL A 123 -19.83 -6.43 -16.93
CA VAL A 123 -19.83 -7.85 -16.58
C VAL A 123 -19.17 -8.73 -17.64
N SER A 124 -19.02 -8.23 -18.86
CA SER A 124 -18.36 -8.96 -19.94
C SER A 124 -17.77 -8.01 -20.97
N VAL A 125 -16.60 -8.36 -21.51
CA VAL A 125 -15.97 -7.73 -22.68
C VAL A 125 -15.64 -8.82 -23.68
N VAL A 126 -16.13 -8.69 -24.91
CA VAL A 126 -15.91 -9.67 -25.99
C VAL A 126 -15.34 -8.95 -27.22
N LYS A 127 -14.21 -9.44 -27.72
CA LYS A 127 -13.62 -8.94 -28.96
C LYS A 127 -14.52 -9.27 -30.16
N GLN A 128 -14.72 -8.29 -31.04
CA GLN A 128 -15.45 -8.44 -32.31
C GLN A 128 -14.45 -8.41 -33.48
N ASP A 129 -14.95 -8.54 -34.71
CA ASP A 129 -14.13 -8.36 -35.93
C ASP A 129 -13.48 -6.96 -35.96
N THR A 130 -14.21 -5.95 -35.49
CA THR A 130 -13.73 -4.59 -35.25
C THR A 130 -14.12 -4.15 -33.85
N GLY A 131 -13.13 -3.84 -33.00
CA GLY A 131 -13.37 -3.35 -31.64
C GLY A 131 -13.86 -4.42 -30.66
N TYR A 132 -14.70 -3.99 -29.72
CA TYR A 132 -15.15 -4.76 -28.56
C TYR A 132 -16.62 -4.48 -28.26
N ARG A 133 -17.33 -5.53 -27.86
CA ARG A 133 -18.67 -5.43 -27.28
C ARG A 133 -18.59 -5.56 -25.76
N ILE A 134 -19.19 -4.62 -25.08
CA ILE A 134 -19.33 -4.59 -23.61
C ILE A 134 -20.74 -4.99 -23.24
N THR A 135 -20.89 -5.83 -22.22
CA THR A 135 -22.16 -6.11 -21.54
C THR A 135 -22.14 -5.50 -20.14
N PHE A 136 -23.21 -4.77 -19.80
CA PHE A 136 -23.40 -4.15 -18.50
C PHE A 136 -24.25 -5.04 -17.57
N GLY A 137 -24.24 -4.74 -16.27
CA GLY A 137 -24.93 -5.53 -15.25
C GLY A 137 -26.46 -5.58 -15.41
N ASP A 138 -27.06 -4.64 -16.13
CA ASP A 138 -28.49 -4.63 -16.49
C ASP A 138 -28.79 -5.41 -17.78
N GLY A 139 -27.78 -6.01 -18.42
CA GLY A 139 -27.89 -6.72 -19.67
C GLY A 139 -27.78 -5.85 -20.93
N ALA A 140 -27.72 -4.52 -20.78
CA ALA A 140 -27.48 -3.63 -21.92
C ALA A 140 -26.11 -3.89 -22.54
N THR A 141 -25.97 -3.58 -23.83
CA THR A 141 -24.70 -3.74 -24.55
C THR A 141 -24.32 -2.48 -25.29
N ALA A 142 -23.03 -2.26 -25.47
CA ALA A 142 -22.48 -1.18 -26.28
C ALA A 142 -21.16 -1.60 -26.93
N ASP A 143 -20.90 -1.08 -28.12
CA ASP A 143 -19.71 -1.36 -28.91
C ASP A 143 -18.70 -0.20 -28.81
N PHE A 144 -17.42 -0.53 -28.73
CA PHE A 144 -16.31 0.41 -28.58
C PHE A 144 -15.10 -0.04 -29.40
N ASP A 145 -14.31 0.90 -29.94
CA ASP A 145 -13.11 0.58 -30.70
C ASP A 145 -11.98 0.03 -29.82
N ALA A 146 -11.91 0.49 -28.56
CA ALA A 146 -10.89 0.10 -27.59
C ALA A 146 -11.46 0.05 -26.17
N VAL A 147 -10.88 -0.81 -25.32
CA VAL A 147 -11.27 -0.98 -23.92
C VAL A 147 -10.02 -0.95 -23.04
N VAL A 148 -10.05 -0.14 -21.99
CA VAL A 148 -9.02 -0.10 -20.94
C VAL A 148 -9.61 -0.65 -19.66
N LEU A 149 -9.04 -1.75 -19.15
CA LEU A 149 -9.45 -2.34 -17.87
C LEU A 149 -8.57 -1.77 -16.76
N ALA A 150 -9.16 -0.89 -15.95
CA ALA A 150 -8.54 -0.31 -14.75
C ALA A 150 -9.11 -0.92 -13.45
N THR A 151 -9.68 -2.14 -13.53
CA THR A 151 -10.26 -2.86 -12.39
C THR A 151 -9.23 -3.75 -11.69
N PRO A 152 -9.49 -4.19 -10.44
CA PRO A 152 -8.68 -5.23 -9.79
C PRO A 152 -8.58 -6.50 -10.65
N SER A 153 -7.49 -7.27 -10.51
CA SER A 153 -7.22 -8.41 -11.39
C SER A 153 -8.31 -9.49 -11.36
N TYR A 154 -8.89 -9.74 -10.18
CA TYR A 154 -9.99 -10.71 -10.02
C TYR A 154 -11.26 -10.25 -10.74
N VAL A 155 -11.54 -8.95 -10.77
CA VAL A 155 -12.67 -8.38 -11.55
C VAL A 155 -12.37 -8.42 -13.04
N ALA A 156 -11.16 -8.01 -13.46
CA ALA A 156 -10.75 -8.03 -14.86
C ALA A 156 -10.81 -9.44 -15.45
N ARG A 157 -10.39 -10.45 -14.68
CA ARG A 157 -10.53 -11.86 -15.06
C ARG A 157 -11.98 -12.23 -15.33
N ASP A 158 -12.90 -11.87 -14.44
CA ASP A 158 -14.30 -12.26 -14.58
C ASP A 158 -14.95 -11.58 -15.79
N ILE A 159 -14.61 -10.30 -16.04
CA ILE A 159 -15.03 -9.55 -17.24
C ILE A 159 -14.50 -10.18 -18.53
N LEU A 160 -13.25 -10.68 -18.52
CA LEU A 160 -12.56 -11.23 -19.70
C LEU A 160 -12.73 -12.73 -19.88
N LYS A 161 -13.52 -13.39 -19.03
CA LYS A 161 -13.63 -14.85 -18.97
C LYS A 161 -13.90 -15.51 -20.33
N SER A 162 -14.71 -14.87 -21.15
CA SER A 162 -15.09 -15.36 -22.49
C SER A 162 -14.16 -14.88 -23.62
N ALA A 163 -13.24 -13.95 -23.34
CA ALA A 163 -12.38 -13.34 -24.35
C ALA A 163 -10.98 -13.96 -24.43
N ASP A 164 -10.35 -14.28 -23.29
CA ASP A 164 -9.00 -14.83 -23.25
C ASP A 164 -8.76 -15.65 -21.97
N GLU A 165 -8.86 -16.97 -22.07
CA GLU A 165 -8.63 -17.90 -20.96
C GLU A 165 -7.19 -17.86 -20.44
N LYS A 166 -6.20 -17.63 -21.31
CA LYS A 166 -4.78 -17.58 -20.92
C LYS A 166 -4.51 -16.33 -20.09
N LEU A 167 -5.05 -15.19 -20.50
CA LEU A 167 -4.98 -13.96 -19.72
C LEU A 167 -5.72 -14.10 -18.39
N CYS A 168 -6.91 -14.70 -18.38
CA CYS A 168 -7.67 -14.96 -17.15
C CYS A 168 -6.87 -15.79 -16.15
N ARG A 169 -6.19 -16.86 -16.61
CA ARG A 169 -5.32 -17.67 -15.74
C ARG A 169 -4.17 -16.86 -15.14
N ARG A 170 -3.58 -15.93 -15.89
CA ARG A 170 -2.52 -15.05 -15.38
C ARG A 170 -3.05 -14.04 -14.37
N LEU A 171 -4.24 -13.47 -14.60
CA LEU A 171 -4.89 -12.54 -13.68
C LEU A 171 -5.30 -13.22 -12.36
N SER A 172 -5.76 -14.48 -12.41
CA SER A 172 -6.06 -15.31 -11.23
C SER A 172 -4.85 -15.57 -10.34
N ALA A 173 -3.64 -15.56 -10.90
CA ALA A 173 -2.42 -15.85 -10.15
C ALA A 173 -1.92 -14.64 -9.32
N ILE A 174 -2.55 -13.47 -9.48
CA ILE A 174 -2.24 -12.29 -8.68
C ILE A 174 -3.00 -12.40 -7.37
N GLU A 175 -2.27 -12.64 -6.29
CA GLU A 175 -2.81 -12.69 -4.93
C GLU A 175 -3.21 -11.29 -4.45
N TRP A 176 -4.25 -11.24 -3.63
CA TRP A 176 -4.76 -10.04 -2.99
C TRP A 176 -4.87 -10.26 -1.50
N SER A 177 -4.61 -9.20 -0.73
CA SER A 177 -4.76 -9.19 0.71
C SER A 177 -5.82 -8.21 1.15
N SER A 178 -6.67 -8.61 2.08
CA SER A 178 -7.69 -7.76 2.69
C SER A 178 -7.15 -7.01 3.90
N SER A 179 -7.57 -5.76 4.09
CA SER A 179 -7.30 -5.00 5.32
C SER A 179 -8.46 -4.09 5.69
N ALA A 180 -8.62 -3.84 6.98
CA ALA A 180 -9.52 -2.85 7.52
C ALA A 180 -8.74 -1.61 7.97
N THR A 181 -9.35 -0.44 7.76
CA THR A 181 -8.86 0.83 8.28
C THR A 181 -9.92 1.41 9.18
N VAL A 182 -9.60 1.60 10.45
CA VAL A 182 -10.55 2.07 11.47
C VAL A 182 -10.11 3.43 11.97
N SER A 183 -10.97 4.43 11.79
CA SER A 183 -10.71 5.80 12.25
C SER A 183 -11.45 6.04 13.57
N ILE A 184 -10.71 6.40 14.61
CA ILE A 184 -11.24 6.59 15.97
C ILE A 184 -10.89 7.99 16.43
N ALA A 185 -11.90 8.71 16.92
CA ALA A 185 -11.75 10.06 17.44
C ALA A 185 -11.87 10.05 18.97
N PHE A 186 -10.93 10.72 19.62
CA PHE A 186 -10.94 10.96 21.06
C PHE A 186 -11.01 12.46 21.31
N ARG A 187 -11.63 12.86 22.43
CA ARG A 187 -11.42 14.22 22.93
C ARG A 187 -9.96 14.34 23.33
N LYS A 188 -9.35 15.47 23.03
CA LYS A 188 -7.94 15.74 23.33
C LYS A 188 -7.63 15.57 24.82
N ASP A 189 -8.55 15.99 25.68
CA ASP A 189 -8.42 15.86 27.14
C ASP A 189 -8.46 14.41 27.63
N ASP A 190 -9.03 13.48 26.86
CA ASP A 190 -9.08 12.05 27.21
C ASP A 190 -7.75 11.34 26.87
N VAL A 191 -6.88 11.93 26.04
CA VAL A 191 -5.57 11.37 25.68
C VAL A 191 -4.51 11.79 26.70
N LYS A 192 -4.14 10.88 27.60
CA LYS A 192 -3.22 11.17 28.72
C LYS A 192 -1.74 10.98 28.39
N LYS A 193 -1.41 10.14 27.41
CA LYS A 193 -0.03 9.88 26.95
C LYS A 193 0.33 10.85 25.82
N PRO A 194 1.60 11.33 25.73
CA PRO A 194 2.04 12.11 24.59
C PRO A 194 2.03 11.26 23.31
N LEU A 195 1.82 11.90 22.17
CA LEU A 195 1.87 11.29 20.84
C LEU A 195 3.12 11.83 20.10
N PRO A 196 4.32 11.21 20.22
CA PRO A 196 5.57 11.62 19.55
C PRO A 196 5.75 11.17 18.08
N GLY A 197 5.77 12.10 17.11
CA GLY A 197 5.86 11.75 15.68
C GLY A 197 4.49 11.65 14.98
N PHE A 198 4.30 10.65 14.11
CA PHE A 198 3.11 10.53 13.25
C PHE A 198 2.27 9.26 13.48
N GLY A 199 2.68 8.41 14.41
CA GLY A 199 2.13 7.07 14.57
C GLY A 199 3.20 6.04 14.88
N PHE A 200 2.80 4.77 14.82
CA PHE A 200 3.67 3.62 14.98
C PHE A 200 3.29 2.50 13.99
N ILE A 201 4.23 1.58 13.80
CA ILE A 201 4.05 0.30 13.09
C ILE A 201 4.37 -0.82 14.08
N VAL A 202 3.74 -1.97 13.91
CA VAL A 202 3.89 -3.11 14.81
C VAL A 202 4.53 -4.26 14.04
N PRO A 203 5.74 -4.71 14.45
CA PRO A 203 6.34 -5.92 13.91
C PRO A 203 5.42 -7.13 14.10
N ARG A 204 5.29 -7.98 13.09
CA ARG A 204 4.52 -9.23 13.18
C ARG A 204 4.95 -10.11 14.35
N VAL A 205 6.24 -10.09 14.69
CA VAL A 205 6.80 -10.88 15.80
C VAL A 205 6.22 -10.51 17.17
N GLU A 206 5.56 -9.35 17.29
CA GLU A 206 4.86 -8.93 18.52
C GLU A 206 3.47 -9.59 18.67
N GLY A 207 2.97 -10.27 17.63
CA GLY A 207 1.71 -11.04 17.70
C GLY A 207 0.47 -10.19 18.00
N ARG A 208 0.48 -8.90 17.61
CA ARG A 208 -0.61 -7.96 17.85
C ARG A 208 -1.68 -8.00 16.76
N ARG A 209 -2.89 -7.55 17.10
CA ARG A 209 -4.04 -7.50 16.16
C ARG A 209 -4.06 -6.24 15.29
N ILE A 210 -3.20 -5.27 15.55
CA ILE A 210 -3.03 -4.06 14.72
C ILE A 210 -1.65 -4.06 14.06
N ASN A 211 -1.59 -3.63 12.81
CA ASN A 211 -0.34 -3.52 12.04
C ASN A 211 0.33 -2.17 12.25
N ALA A 212 -0.47 -1.12 12.42
CA ALA A 212 -0.01 0.25 12.56
C ALA A 212 -1.14 1.14 13.07
N CYS A 213 -0.76 2.28 13.64
CA CYS A 213 -1.69 3.37 13.92
C CYS A 213 -1.07 4.70 13.51
N THR A 214 -1.80 5.48 12.72
CA THR A 214 -1.44 6.85 12.35
C THR A 214 -2.19 7.84 13.20
N TRP A 215 -1.52 8.86 13.72
CA TRP A 215 -2.17 9.98 14.39
C TRP A 215 -2.54 11.03 13.35
N SER A 216 -3.62 10.78 12.62
CA SER A 216 -4.03 11.55 11.45
C SER A 216 -4.10 13.05 11.72
N SER A 217 -4.64 13.44 12.88
CA SER A 217 -4.77 14.85 13.32
C SER A 217 -3.44 15.52 13.68
N VAL A 218 -2.42 14.75 14.10
CA VAL A 218 -1.06 15.25 14.36
C VAL A 218 -0.27 15.37 13.05
N LYS A 219 -0.45 14.40 12.16
CA LYS A 219 0.25 14.31 10.88
C LYS A 219 -0.21 15.36 9.87
N TRP A 220 -1.51 15.65 9.85
CA TRP A 220 -2.12 16.63 8.96
C TRP A 220 -3.08 17.52 9.74
N SER A 221 -2.81 18.83 9.76
CA SER A 221 -3.75 19.81 10.29
C SER A 221 -5.08 19.74 9.53
N HIS A 222 -6.16 20.16 10.19
CA HIS A 222 -7.52 20.19 9.63
C HIS A 222 -8.15 18.82 9.29
N ARG A 223 -7.58 17.71 9.79
CA ARG A 223 -8.22 16.38 9.71
C ARG A 223 -9.19 16.07 10.83
N ALA A 224 -9.22 16.91 11.86
CA ALA A 224 -10.14 16.81 12.98
C ALA A 224 -10.38 18.22 13.55
N PRO A 225 -11.46 18.43 14.31
CA PRO A 225 -11.63 19.61 15.16
C PRO A 225 -10.45 19.82 16.12
N GLU A 226 -10.21 21.05 16.58
CA GLU A 226 -9.03 21.39 17.40
C GLU A 226 -8.98 20.68 18.76
N ASP A 227 -10.14 20.35 19.32
CA ASP A 227 -10.33 19.64 20.59
C ASP A 227 -10.36 18.11 20.44
N THR A 228 -10.07 17.61 19.23
CA THR A 228 -10.21 16.20 18.87
C THR A 228 -8.89 15.62 18.37
N VAL A 229 -8.56 14.42 18.84
CA VAL A 229 -7.47 13.60 18.33
C VAL A 229 -8.05 12.49 17.46
N LEU A 230 -7.75 12.54 16.16
CA LEU A 230 -8.10 11.48 15.21
C LEU A 230 -6.94 10.51 15.02
N LEU A 231 -7.19 9.24 15.34
CA LEU A 231 -6.33 8.10 15.12
C LEU A 231 -6.87 7.24 13.96
N ARG A 232 -5.98 6.56 13.26
CA ARG A 232 -6.33 5.63 12.19
C ARG A 232 -5.51 4.36 12.33
N SER A 233 -6.17 3.29 12.75
CA SER A 233 -5.59 1.97 12.96
C SER A 233 -5.78 1.09 11.73
N PHE A 234 -4.80 0.24 11.47
CA PHE A 234 -4.79 -0.70 10.34
C PHE A 234 -4.79 -2.13 10.87
N VAL A 235 -5.71 -2.95 10.37
CA VAL A 235 -5.92 -4.34 10.78
C VAL A 235 -5.94 -5.23 9.54
N GLY A 236 -5.46 -6.46 9.67
CA GLY A 236 -5.47 -7.45 8.60
C GLY A 236 -4.18 -7.49 7.80
N GLY A 237 -4.29 -7.51 6.47
CA GLY A 237 -3.17 -7.69 5.55
C GLY A 237 -2.62 -9.10 5.54
N GLY A 238 -1.50 -9.30 4.84
CA GLY A 238 -0.98 -10.62 4.44
C GLY A 238 -0.67 -11.64 5.55
N HIS A 239 -0.98 -11.34 6.80
CA HIS A 239 -0.83 -12.24 7.95
C HIS A 239 -2.10 -12.45 8.78
N HIS A 240 -3.08 -11.53 8.73
CA HIS A 240 -4.25 -11.54 9.62
C HIS A 240 -5.56 -11.16 8.92
N GLU A 241 -5.72 -11.52 7.65
CA GLU A 241 -6.89 -11.16 6.84
C GLU A 241 -8.23 -11.59 7.47
N GLU A 242 -8.23 -12.63 8.29
CA GLU A 242 -9.39 -13.10 9.04
C GLU A 242 -10.01 -12.00 9.91
N LEU A 243 -9.18 -11.09 10.45
CA LEU A 243 -9.65 -10.00 11.31
C LEU A 243 -10.54 -9.00 10.55
N VAL A 244 -10.39 -8.89 9.22
CA VAL A 244 -11.22 -8.00 8.39
C VAL A 244 -12.68 -8.46 8.36
N SER A 245 -12.94 -9.73 8.67
CA SER A 245 -14.30 -10.28 8.69
C SER A 245 -15.05 -9.99 10.00
N PHE A 246 -14.39 -9.40 10.99
CA PHE A 246 -15.02 -9.08 12.28
C PHE A 246 -16.03 -7.94 12.15
N GLY A 247 -17.03 -7.92 13.03
CA GLY A 247 -18.00 -6.82 13.06
C GLY A 247 -17.38 -5.53 13.59
N ASP A 248 -17.95 -4.38 13.24
CA ASP A 248 -17.45 -3.05 13.63
C ASP A 248 -17.20 -2.92 15.14
N SER A 249 -18.12 -3.41 15.98
CA SER A 249 -17.99 -3.38 17.44
C SER A 249 -16.83 -4.24 17.95
N GLU A 250 -16.60 -5.40 17.33
CA GLU A 250 -15.51 -6.32 17.69
C GLU A 250 -14.15 -5.75 17.28
N LEU A 251 -14.07 -5.19 16.06
CA LEU A 251 -12.89 -4.47 15.57
C LEU A 251 -12.55 -3.29 16.49
N LEU A 252 -13.57 -2.50 16.86
CA LEU A 252 -13.38 -1.35 17.74
C LEU A 252 -12.85 -1.79 19.11
N SER A 253 -13.47 -2.78 19.76
CA SER A 253 -13.01 -3.30 21.06
C SER A 253 -11.56 -3.77 20.98
N SER A 254 -11.25 -4.59 19.97
CA SER A 254 -9.91 -5.13 19.72
C SER A 254 -8.87 -4.01 19.56
N ILE A 255 -9.18 -2.97 18.79
CA ILE A 255 -8.27 -1.85 18.58
C ILE A 255 -8.09 -1.02 19.86
N LEU A 256 -9.16 -0.78 20.62
CA LEU A 256 -9.06 -0.02 21.87
C LEU A 256 -8.19 -0.74 22.91
N GLU A 257 -8.32 -2.07 23.03
CA GLU A 257 -7.45 -2.91 23.85
C GLU A 257 -5.97 -2.76 23.43
N GLU A 258 -5.68 -2.87 22.13
CA GLU A 258 -4.31 -2.73 21.60
C GLU A 258 -3.74 -1.32 21.85
N LEU A 259 -4.55 -0.26 21.70
CA LEU A 259 -4.12 1.12 21.91
C LEU A 259 -3.90 1.47 23.39
N GLU A 260 -4.56 0.78 24.32
CA GLU A 260 -4.34 0.98 25.76
C GLU A 260 -2.99 0.40 26.21
N GLU A 261 -2.63 -0.78 25.68
CA GLU A 261 -1.40 -1.47 26.01
C GLU A 261 -0.12 -0.82 25.44
N ILE A 262 -0.22 -0.23 24.24
CA ILE A 262 0.91 0.43 23.55
C ILE A 262 1.18 1.84 24.14
#